data_AF-A0A924WHM0-F1
#
_entry.id   AF-A0A924WHM0-F1
#
_cell.length_a   1.000
_cell.length_b   1.000
_cell.length_c   1.000
_cell.angle_alpha   90.00
_cell.angle_beta   90.00
_cell.angle_gamma   90.00
#
_symmetry.space_group_name_H-M   'P 1'
#
loop_
_entity.id
_entity.type
_entity.pdbx_description
1 polymer ?
#
loop_
_entity_poly.entity_id
_entity_poly.type
_entity_poly.pdbx_seq_one_letter_code
_entity_poly.pdbx_strand_id
1 'polypeptide(L)'
;MNIFSDLFLLQRIDHLIRTRSTGAPAQLAFRLSTSERNLYRLMGELRDQGFPIAYDKQADTYYYSEQVKIEFSILVGQDKLMAIRGGEKKLDVFSGLPDFGREWKDFCHAS
;
A
#
# COMPACT_ATOMS: atom_id res chain seq x y z
N MET A 1 1.72 -12.79 -14.07
CA MET A 1 1.27 -11.66 -13.23
C MET A 1 -0.11 -12.02 -12.70
N ASN A 2 -0.31 -11.89 -11.40
CA ASN A 2 -1.60 -12.15 -10.76
C ASN A 2 -2.20 -10.80 -10.39
N ILE A 3 -3.31 -10.43 -11.01
CA ILE A 3 -3.90 -9.08 -10.93
C ILE A 3 -4.20 -8.65 -9.48
N PHE A 4 -4.55 -9.62 -8.62
CA PHE A 4 -4.76 -9.37 -7.20
C PHE A 4 -3.46 -9.04 -6.47
N SER A 5 -2.36 -9.71 -6.80
CA SER A 5 -1.06 -9.46 -6.18
C SER A 5 -0.55 -8.05 -6.47
N ASP A 6 -0.73 -7.58 -7.71
CA ASP A 6 -0.31 -6.24 -8.12
C ASP A 6 -1.14 -5.15 -7.40
N LEU A 7 -2.45 -5.41 -7.20
CA LEU A 7 -3.33 -4.54 -6.44
C LEU A 7 -2.93 -4.44 -4.95
N PHE A 8 -2.62 -5.56 -4.31
CA PHE A 8 -2.13 -5.58 -2.93
C PHE A 8 -0.76 -4.92 -2.79
N LEU A 9 0.13 -5.12 -3.77
CA LEU A 9 1.43 -4.46 -3.80
C LEU A 9 1.29 -2.94 -3.84
N LEU A 10 0.41 -2.44 -4.71
CA LEU A 10 0.15 -1.00 -4.85
C LEU A 10 -0.42 -0.40 -3.57
N GLN A 11 -1.35 -1.09 -2.89
CA GLN A 11 -1.84 -0.66 -1.57
C GLN A 11 -0.74 -0.56 -0.52
N ARG A 12 0.13 -1.57 -0.49
CA ARG A 12 1.21 -1.63 0.50
C ARG A 12 2.19 -0.49 0.28
N ILE A 13 2.54 -0.21 -0.97
CA ILE A 13 3.39 0.94 -1.33
C ILE A 13 2.72 2.25 -0.94
N ASP A 14 1.46 2.46 -1.34
CA ASP A 14 0.71 3.66 -1.02
C ASP A 14 0.67 3.92 0.49
N HIS A 15 0.34 2.90 1.27
CA HIS A 15 0.31 2.98 2.72
C HIS A 15 1.67 3.45 3.28
N LEU A 16 2.77 2.84 2.83
CA LEU A 16 4.11 3.13 3.34
C LEU A 16 4.60 4.53 2.93
N ILE A 17 4.31 4.97 1.70
CA ILE A 17 4.66 6.32 1.22
C ILE A 17 3.86 7.37 2.00
N ARG A 18 2.56 7.14 2.20
CA ARG A 18 1.67 8.06 2.92
C ARG A 18 2.05 8.21 4.39
N THR A 19 2.45 7.12 5.05
CA THR A 19 2.93 7.15 6.44
C THR A 19 4.42 7.50 6.55
N ARG A 20 5.10 7.80 5.44
CA ARG A 20 6.55 8.05 5.36
C ARG A 20 7.37 6.96 6.07
N SER A 21 6.87 5.74 6.06
CA SER A 21 7.46 4.60 6.76
C SER A 21 8.08 3.62 5.77
N THR A 22 8.59 4.09 4.63
CA THR A 22 9.21 3.20 3.64
C THR A 22 10.58 2.70 4.08
N GLY A 23 11.34 3.54 4.79
CA GLY A 23 12.77 3.34 5.01
C GLY A 23 13.56 3.52 3.71
N ALA A 24 14.87 3.22 3.79
CA ALA A 24 15.77 3.30 2.65
C ALA A 24 15.30 2.38 1.51
N PRO A 25 15.63 2.68 0.23
CA PRO A 25 15.19 1.89 -0.92
C PRO A 25 15.47 0.39 -0.78
N ALA A 26 16.63 0.00 -0.25
CA ALA A 26 16.95 -1.40 0.01
C ALA A 26 16.00 -2.06 1.04
N GLN A 27 15.62 -1.33 2.10
CA GLN A 27 14.67 -1.81 3.11
C GLN A 27 13.26 -1.93 2.53
N LEU A 28 12.82 -0.92 1.76
CA LEU A 28 11.52 -0.96 1.10
C LEU A 28 11.45 -2.14 0.12
N ALA A 29 12.50 -2.36 -0.66
CA ALA A 29 12.57 -3.47 -1.61
C ALA A 29 12.45 -4.82 -0.90
N PHE A 30 13.20 -5.01 0.20
CA PHE A 30 13.10 -6.20 1.04
C PHE A 30 11.67 -6.40 1.58
N ARG A 31 11.04 -5.34 2.09
CA ARG A 31 9.67 -5.40 2.63
C ARG A 31 8.59 -5.66 1.60
N LEU A 32 8.85 -5.37 0.32
CA LEU A 32 7.98 -5.65 -0.80
C LEU A 32 8.37 -6.95 -1.54
N SER A 33 9.31 -7.73 -0.98
CA SER A 33 9.84 -8.95 -1.58
C SER A 33 10.31 -8.75 -3.02
N THR A 34 10.95 -7.62 -3.29
CA THR A 34 11.44 -7.25 -4.62
C THR A 34 12.90 -6.83 -4.58
N SER A 35 13.54 -6.73 -5.74
CA SER A 35 14.91 -6.22 -5.83
C SER A 35 14.93 -4.70 -5.81
N GLU A 36 16.02 -4.12 -5.32
CA GLU A 36 16.18 -2.65 -5.28
C GLU A 36 16.06 -2.02 -6.68
N ARG A 37 16.62 -2.68 -7.71
CA ARG A 37 16.45 -2.26 -9.11
C ARG A 37 14.98 -2.23 -9.52
N ASN A 38 14.21 -3.28 -9.19
CA ASN A 38 12.79 -3.33 -9.56
C ASN A 38 11.97 -2.29 -8.77
N LEU A 39 12.34 -2.02 -7.52
CA LEU A 39 11.75 -0.92 -6.76
C LEU A 39 11.97 0.43 -7.44
N TYR A 40 13.20 0.75 -7.87
CA TYR A 40 13.45 2.01 -8.57
C TYR A 40 12.67 2.11 -9.87
N ARG A 41 12.57 1.01 -10.63
CA ARG A 41 11.73 0.95 -11.83
C ARG A 41 10.26 1.22 -11.49
N LEU A 42 9.72 0.55 -10.47
CA LEU A 42 8.34 0.72 -10.02
C LEU A 42 8.04 2.15 -9.55
N MET A 43 8.95 2.77 -8.79
CA MET A 43 8.82 4.17 -8.37
C MET A 43 8.96 5.14 -9.55
N GLY A 44 9.79 4.81 -10.54
CA GLY A 44 9.86 5.54 -11.82
C GLY A 44 8.52 5.48 -12.55
N GLU A 45 8.00 4.27 -12.75
CA GLU A 45 6.72 4.05 -13.43
C GLU A 45 5.57 4.78 -12.73
N LEU A 46 5.47 4.72 -11.40
CA LEU A 46 4.45 5.46 -10.67
C LEU A 46 4.58 6.99 -10.89
N ARG A 47 5.81 7.53 -10.90
CA ARG A 47 6.02 8.95 -11.21
C ARG A 47 5.62 9.29 -12.64
N ASP A 48 5.95 8.43 -13.61
CA ASP A 48 5.58 8.61 -15.01
C ASP A 48 4.06 8.55 -15.23
N GLN A 49 3.34 7.79 -14.39
CA GLN A 49 1.87 7.77 -14.34
C GLN A 49 1.27 8.99 -13.62
N GLY A 50 2.09 9.94 -13.16
CA GLY A 50 1.64 11.19 -12.55
C GLY A 50 1.50 11.15 -11.02
N PHE A 51 1.97 10.10 -10.35
CA PHE A 51 1.96 10.08 -8.89
C PHE A 51 3.05 11.04 -8.35
N PRO A 52 2.70 11.98 -7.44
CA PRO A 52 3.62 12.98 -6.91
C PRO A 52 4.55 12.38 -5.84
N ILE A 53 5.37 11.39 -6.21
CA ILE A 53 6.27 10.66 -5.30
C ILE A 53 7.66 11.31 -5.32
N ALA A 54 8.15 11.68 -4.14
CA ALA A 54 9.51 12.15 -3.93
C ALA A 54 10.23 11.28 -2.88
N TYR A 55 11.56 11.37 -2.86
CA TYR A 55 12.40 10.67 -1.88
C TYR A 55 13.18 11.67 -1.04
N ASP A 56 13.03 11.58 0.28
CA ASP A 56 13.80 12.34 1.25
C ASP A 56 15.03 11.53 1.65
N LYS A 57 16.22 12.07 1.31
CA LYS A 57 17.52 11.45 1.63
C LYS A 57 17.93 11.64 3.09
N GLN A 58 17.38 12.62 3.81
CA GLN A 58 17.71 12.85 5.21
C GLN A 58 16.87 11.94 6.11
N ALA A 59 15.59 11.77 5.77
CA ALA A 59 14.67 10.91 6.49
C ALA A 59 14.64 9.46 5.97
N ASP A 60 15.44 9.15 4.94
CA ASP A 60 15.47 7.89 4.23
C ASP A 60 14.07 7.35 3.92
N THR A 61 13.23 8.15 3.27
CA THR A 61 11.83 7.75 3.07
C THR A 61 11.21 8.35 1.80
N TYR A 62 10.37 7.56 1.14
CA TYR A 62 9.51 8.05 0.07
C TYR A 62 8.27 8.71 0.66
N TYR A 63 7.82 9.79 0.03
CA TYR A 63 6.65 10.54 0.44
C TYR A 63 5.90 11.10 -0.77
N TYR A 64 4.61 11.39 -0.58
CA TYR A 64 3.85 12.16 -1.57
C TYR A 64 4.04 13.67 -1.35
N SER A 65 4.43 14.39 -2.39
CA SER A 65 4.57 15.86 -2.34
C SER A 65 3.22 16.58 -2.34
N GLU A 66 2.17 15.89 -2.79
CA GLU A 66 0.78 16.37 -2.78
C GLU A 66 -0.13 15.31 -2.15
N GLN A 67 -1.37 15.69 -1.84
CA GLN A 67 -2.32 14.76 -1.24
C GLN A 67 -2.81 13.76 -2.29
N VAL A 68 -2.47 12.49 -2.10
CA VAL A 68 -2.89 11.38 -2.97
C VAL A 68 -3.96 10.55 -2.27
N LYS A 69 -5.01 10.21 -3.01
CA LYS A 69 -6.03 9.23 -2.62
C LYS A 69 -6.14 8.18 -3.72
N ILE A 70 -5.92 6.93 -3.37
CA ILE A 70 -6.05 5.80 -4.30
C ILE A 70 -7.29 5.01 -3.91
N GLU A 71 -8.27 4.87 -4.81
CA GLU A 71 -9.48 4.09 -4.56
C GLU A 71 -9.65 3.02 -5.64
N PHE A 72 -9.78 1.76 -5.24
CA PHE A 72 -10.17 0.66 -6.11
C PHE A 72 -11.51 0.09 -5.66
N SER A 73 -12.42 -0.10 -6.60
CA SER A 73 -13.74 -0.69 -6.35
C SER A 73 -14.01 -1.82 -7.33
N ILE A 74 -14.21 -3.04 -6.81
CA ILE A 74 -14.65 -4.20 -7.57
C ILE A 74 -16.14 -4.41 -7.29
N LEU A 75 -16.95 -4.40 -8.34
CA LEU A 75 -18.41 -4.58 -8.30
C LEU A 75 -18.77 -5.88 -9.04
N VAL A 76 -19.59 -6.75 -8.45
CA VAL A 76 -20.13 -7.94 -9.11
C VAL A 76 -21.65 -7.96 -8.90
N GLY A 77 -22.41 -7.72 -9.97
CA GLY A 77 -23.86 -7.53 -9.88
C GLY A 77 -24.21 -6.21 -9.16
N GLN A 78 -25.12 -6.26 -8.18
CA GLN A 78 -25.43 -5.15 -7.28
C GLN A 78 -24.59 -5.17 -5.98
N ASP A 79 -23.74 -6.18 -5.81
CA ASP A 79 -22.93 -6.36 -4.61
C ASP A 79 -21.51 -5.82 -4.79
N LYS A 80 -21.04 -5.07 -3.80
CA LYS A 80 -19.70 -4.49 -3.74
C LYS A 80 -18.73 -5.54 -3.20
N LEU A 81 -18.05 -6.26 -4.10
CA LEU A 81 -17.19 -7.38 -3.74
C LEU A 81 -15.95 -6.94 -2.96
N MET A 82 -15.31 -5.82 -3.35
CA MET A 82 -14.20 -5.22 -2.61
C MET A 82 -14.11 -3.71 -2.84
N ALA A 83 -13.92 -2.95 -1.76
CA ALA A 83 -13.57 -1.54 -1.80
C ALA A 83 -12.24 -1.33 -1.08
N ILE A 84 -11.24 -0.86 -1.80
CA ILE A 84 -9.91 -0.56 -1.28
C ILE A 84 -9.76 0.95 -1.33
N ARG A 85 -9.68 1.57 -0.16
CA ARG A 85 -9.48 3.01 -0.02
C ARG A 85 -8.12 3.30 0.60
N GLY A 86 -7.14 3.63 -0.22
CA GLY A 86 -5.92 4.31 0.21
C GLY A 86 -6.23 5.77 0.49
N GLY A 87 -6.28 6.17 1.77
CA GLY A 87 -6.27 7.60 2.13
C GLY A 87 -7.25 8.12 3.19
N GLU A 88 -8.05 7.33 3.90
CA GLU A 88 -9.10 7.89 4.79
C GLU A 88 -8.75 7.81 6.30
N LYS A 89 -9.02 8.90 7.03
CA LYS A 89 -9.15 8.88 8.50
C LYS A 89 -10.51 8.26 8.83
N LYS A 90 -10.49 7.31 9.77
CA LYS A 90 -11.59 6.45 10.22
C LYS A 90 -12.95 7.17 10.32
N LEU A 91 -13.90 6.75 9.50
CA LEU A 91 -15.34 6.72 9.83
C LEU A 91 -15.93 5.43 9.24
N ASP A 92 -16.22 4.50 10.15
CA ASP A 92 -17.24 3.44 10.07
C ASP A 92 -17.54 2.78 8.72
N VAL A 93 -16.57 2.03 8.16
CA VAL A 93 -16.83 1.15 6.99
C VAL A 93 -16.93 -0.34 7.38
N PHE A 94 -16.57 -0.71 8.62
CA PHE A 94 -16.48 -2.12 9.05
C PHE A 94 -17.69 -2.65 9.85
N SER A 95 -18.85 -1.99 9.84
CA SER A 95 -20.02 -2.48 10.58
C SER A 95 -20.90 -3.49 9.81
N GLY A 96 -20.51 -3.91 8.59
CA GLY A 96 -21.41 -4.67 7.71
C GLY A 96 -20.85 -5.89 6.98
N LEU A 97 -19.62 -6.33 7.25
CA LEU A 97 -19.07 -7.54 6.60
C LEU A 97 -19.15 -8.75 7.55
N PRO A 98 -19.64 -9.92 7.07
CA PRO A 98 -19.57 -11.15 7.84
C PRO A 98 -18.10 -11.53 8.13
N ASP A 99 -17.85 -11.80 9.40
CA ASP A 99 -16.55 -12.03 10.04
C ASP A 99 -15.89 -13.32 9.53
N PHE A 100 -15.24 -13.27 8.36
CA PHE A 100 -14.39 -14.35 7.86
C PHE A 100 -12.95 -14.12 8.30
N GLY A 101 -12.58 -14.74 9.43
CA GLY A 101 -11.18 -15.02 9.75
C GLY A 101 -10.63 -14.32 10.99
N ARG A 102 -11.18 -14.62 12.17
CA ARG A 102 -10.31 -14.86 13.32
C ARG A 102 -9.34 -15.98 12.94
N GLU A 103 -8.07 -15.67 12.68
CA GLU A 103 -6.91 -16.47 13.14
C GLU A 103 -5.57 -15.81 12.74
N TRP A 104 -5.20 -14.68 13.34
CA TRP A 104 -3.79 -14.30 13.52
C TRP A 104 -3.65 -13.66 14.91
N LYS A 105 -4.02 -14.43 15.94
CA LYS A 105 -3.45 -14.25 17.27
C LYS A 105 -2.20 -15.11 17.33
N ASP A 106 -1.18 -14.54 17.97
CA ASP A 106 0.00 -15.23 18.50
C ASP A 106 1.18 -15.44 17.55
N PHE A 107 1.83 -14.37 17.09
CA PHE A 107 3.29 -14.36 16.88
C PHE A 107 3.88 -12.98 17.14
N CYS A 108 3.95 -12.60 18.42
CA CYS A 108 4.93 -11.66 18.95
C CYS A 108 5.19 -12.03 20.42
N HIS A 109 5.89 -13.14 20.64
CA HIS A 109 6.75 -13.28 21.81
C HIS A 109 8.12 -12.74 21.40
N ALA A 110 8.53 -11.63 22.00
CA ALA A 110 9.92 -11.20 22.04
C ALA A 110 10.16 -10.60 23.44
N SER A 111 10.76 -11.45 24.27
CA SER A 111 11.57 -11.22 25.48
C SER A 111 11.12 -10.20 26.53
#